data_AF-A0A1Y2NVX1-F1
#
_entry.id   AF-A0A1Y2NVX1-F1
#
_cell.length_a   1.000
_cell.length_b   1.000
_cell.length_c   1.000
_cell.angle_alpha   90.00
_cell.angle_beta   90.00
_cell.angle_gamma   90.00
#
_symmetry.space_group_name_H-M   'P 1'
#
loop_
_entity.id
_entity.type
_entity.pdbx_description
1 polymer ?
#
loop_
_entity_poly.entity_id
_entity_poly.type
_entity_poly.pdbx_seq_one_letter_code
_entity_poly.pdbx_strand_id
1 'polypeptide(L)'
;MSQVEGARVFREAWIEGVHRHFPGEPKPGYVTPWEDTPQWEREAAGAVYDQVRQFIEVSGGRTAKLSREQKGRFVAVCWTAQMFKHFENPKPGYVADWPDLPAWQQETDADIFEVIEKS
;
A
#
# COMPACT_ATOMS: atom_id res chain seq x y z
N MET A 1 -16.59 -6.86 2.18
CA MET A 1 -16.05 -5.57 2.63
C MET A 1 -16.43 -4.53 1.58
N SER A 2 -16.98 -3.38 2.00
CA SER A 2 -17.23 -2.28 1.06
C SER A 2 -15.90 -1.68 0.58
N GLN A 3 -15.89 -1.00 -0.57
CA GLN A 3 -14.68 -0.35 -1.09
C GLN A 3 -14.09 0.67 -0.09
N VAL A 4 -14.95 1.36 0.66
CA VAL A 4 -14.56 2.32 1.71
C VAL A 4 -13.86 1.61 2.87
N GLU A 5 -14.38 0.47 3.30
CA GLU A 5 -13.75 -0.34 4.35
C GLU A 5 -12.38 -0.87 3.89
N GLY A 6 -12.25 -1.34 2.64
CA GLY A 6 -10.98 -1.82 2.09
C GLY A 6 -9.93 -0.73 1.96
N ALA A 7 -10.32 0.45 1.47
CA ALA A 7 -9.45 1.62 1.41
C ALA A 7 -8.94 2.04 2.80
N ARG A 8 -9.81 1.95 3.82
CA ARG A 8 -9.44 2.25 5.20
C ARG A 8 -8.45 1.22 5.75
N VAL A 9 -8.66 -0.08 5.50
CA VAL A 9 -7.71 -1.15 5.88
C VAL A 9 -6.33 -0.90 5.28
N PHE A 10 -6.26 -0.58 3.99
CA PHE A 10 -4.98 -0.23 3.34
C PHE A 10 -4.30 0.95 4.04
N ARG A 11 -5.04 2.03 4.31
CA ARG A 11 -4.45 3.23 4.92
C ARG A 11 -4.03 3.03 6.36
N GLU A 12 -4.79 2.30 7.16
CA GLU A 12 -4.41 1.96 8.53
C GLU A 12 -3.15 1.09 8.53
N ALA A 13 -3.06 0.09 7.65
CA ALA A 13 -1.86 -0.74 7.50
C ALA A 13 -0.62 0.06 7.07
N TRP A 14 -0.79 1.04 6.17
CA TRP A 14 0.29 1.97 5.81
C TRP A 14 0.77 2.77 7.02
N ILE A 15 -0.14 3.37 7.78
CA ILE A 15 0.19 4.19 8.95
C ILE A 15 0.91 3.36 10.02
N GLU A 16 0.43 2.16 10.29
CA GLU A 16 1.07 1.21 11.22
C GLU A 16 2.47 0.81 10.75
N GLY A 17 2.63 0.50 9.45
CA GLY A 17 3.93 0.18 8.87
C GLY A 17 4.90 1.36 8.94
N VAL A 18 4.44 2.58 8.64
CA VAL A 18 5.24 3.81 8.82
C VAL A 18 5.70 3.95 10.27
N HIS A 19 4.80 3.80 11.25
CA HIS A 19 5.18 3.90 12.67
C HIS A 19 6.18 2.81 13.09
N ARG A 20 6.13 1.63 12.48
CA ARG A 20 7.02 0.52 12.79
C ARG A 20 8.40 0.66 12.16
N HIS A 21 8.47 1.10 10.91
CA HIS A 21 9.67 0.98 10.08
C HIS A 21 10.34 2.31 9.75
N PHE A 22 9.60 3.42 9.75
CA PHE A 22 10.16 4.72 9.38
C PHE A 22 11.21 5.18 10.40
N PRO A 23 12.42 5.57 9.96
CA PRO A 23 13.45 6.02 10.89
C PRO A 23 13.11 7.42 11.43
N GLY A 24 12.93 7.52 12.74
CA GLY A 24 12.65 8.79 13.42
C GLY A 24 11.18 9.16 13.40
N GLU A 25 10.90 10.48 13.38
CA GLU A 25 9.53 10.98 13.43
C GLU A 25 8.90 11.02 12.01
N PRO A 26 7.77 10.33 11.78
CA PRO A 26 7.10 10.34 10.47
C PRO A 26 6.62 11.74 10.08
N LYS A 27 6.66 12.02 8.77
CA LYS A 27 6.04 13.24 8.24
C LYS A 27 4.53 13.21 8.50
N PRO A 28 3.87 14.34 8.82
CA PRO A 28 2.41 14.38 9.04
C PRO A 28 1.60 13.79 7.87
N GLY A 29 2.06 13.99 6.64
CA GLY A 29 1.42 13.43 5.44
C GLY A 29 1.47 11.90 5.35
N TYR A 30 2.43 11.23 6.01
CA TYR A 30 2.50 9.77 6.03
C TYR A 30 1.53 9.14 7.02
N VAL A 31 1.14 9.90 8.04
CA VAL A 31 0.30 9.43 9.17
C VAL A 31 -1.03 10.19 9.26
N THR A 32 -1.45 10.81 8.15
CA THR A 32 -2.72 11.54 8.08
C THR A 32 -3.89 10.59 8.38
N PRO A 33 -4.75 10.90 9.38
CA PRO A 33 -5.91 10.09 9.72
C PRO A 33 -6.86 9.89 8.55
N TRP A 34 -7.63 8.80 8.57
CA TRP A 34 -8.55 8.45 7.49
C TRP A 34 -9.50 9.61 7.13
N GLU A 35 -10.04 10.28 8.13
CA GLU A 35 -11.00 11.38 8.01
C GLU A 35 -10.44 12.58 7.24
N ASP A 36 -9.12 12.77 7.30
CA ASP A 36 -8.38 13.86 6.64
C ASP A 36 -7.66 13.40 5.35
N THR A 37 -7.65 12.09 5.04
CA THR A 37 -7.05 11.55 3.82
C THR A 37 -7.74 12.11 2.57
N PRO A 38 -6.99 12.69 1.60
CA PRO A 38 -7.55 13.21 0.35
C PRO A 38 -8.31 12.15 -0.47
N GLN A 39 -9.36 12.57 -1.18
CA GLN A 39 -10.23 11.67 -1.94
C GLN A 39 -9.48 10.80 -2.97
N TRP A 40 -8.54 11.38 -3.72
CA TRP A 40 -7.75 10.62 -4.71
C TRP A 40 -6.95 9.48 -4.04
N GLU A 41 -6.49 9.71 -2.82
CA GLU A 41 -5.69 8.75 -2.07
C GLU A 41 -6.56 7.63 -1.49
N ARG A 42 -7.80 7.97 -1.07
CA ARG A 42 -8.81 6.97 -0.69
C ARG A 42 -9.15 6.05 -1.87
N GLU A 43 -9.32 6.62 -3.06
CA GLU A 43 -9.59 5.86 -4.29
C GLU A 43 -8.41 4.95 -4.67
N ALA A 44 -7.19 5.47 -4.60
CA ALA A 44 -5.98 4.70 -4.84
C ALA A 44 -5.84 3.55 -3.83
N ALA A 45 -6.00 3.83 -2.53
CA ALA A 45 -5.95 2.84 -1.46
C ALA A 45 -6.98 1.72 -1.65
N GLY A 46 -8.22 2.07 -2.01
CA GLY A 46 -9.27 1.10 -2.32
C GLY A 46 -8.93 0.23 -3.53
N ALA A 47 -8.41 0.83 -4.61
CA ALA A 47 -8.01 0.09 -5.80
C ALA A 47 -6.87 -0.90 -5.51
N VAL A 48 -5.86 -0.50 -4.74
CA VAL A 48 -4.76 -1.40 -4.34
C VAL A 48 -5.26 -2.51 -3.42
N TYR A 49 -6.14 -2.20 -2.47
CA TYR A 49 -6.79 -3.22 -1.64
C TYR A 49 -7.49 -4.28 -2.49
N ASP A 50 -8.33 -3.86 -3.43
CA ASP A 50 -9.08 -4.77 -4.31
C ASP A 50 -8.14 -5.62 -5.17
N GLN A 51 -7.06 -5.04 -5.69
CA GLN A 51 -6.04 -5.77 -6.47
C GLN A 51 -5.35 -6.86 -5.65
N VAL A 52 -4.97 -6.56 -4.40
CA VAL A 52 -4.37 -7.56 -3.49
C VAL A 52 -5.37 -8.66 -3.15
N ARG A 53 -6.62 -8.31 -2.81
CA ARG A 53 -7.67 -9.29 -2.52
C ARG A 53 -7.95 -10.21 -3.70
N GLN A 54 -8.09 -9.63 -4.90
CA GLN A 54 -8.29 -10.40 -6.12
C GLN A 54 -7.10 -11.33 -6.38
N PHE A 55 -5.86 -10.86 -6.22
CA PHE A 55 -4.67 -11.69 -6.40
C PHE A 55 -4.63 -12.87 -5.43
N ILE A 56 -5.00 -12.66 -4.16
CA ILE A 56 -5.13 -13.72 -3.16
C ILE A 56 -6.21 -14.74 -3.59
N GLU A 57 -7.38 -14.26 -3.99
CA GLU A 57 -8.51 -15.12 -4.40
C GLU A 57 -8.16 -16.00 -5.60
N VAL A 58 -7.64 -15.41 -6.68
CA VAL A 58 -7.30 -16.17 -7.91
C VAL A 58 -6.13 -17.13 -7.70
N SER A 59 -5.27 -16.88 -6.69
CA SER A 59 -4.21 -17.82 -6.30
C SER A 59 -4.72 -19.03 -5.51
N GLY A 60 -6.01 -19.06 -5.15
CA GLY A 60 -6.58 -20.04 -4.23
C GLY A 60 -6.02 -19.92 -2.81
N GLY A 61 -5.71 -18.69 -2.36
CA GLY A 61 -5.18 -18.42 -1.02
C GLY A 61 -3.74 -18.90 -0.79
N ARG A 62 -2.95 -19.10 -1.85
CA ARG A 62 -1.57 -19.65 -1.76
C ARG A 62 -0.49 -18.58 -1.62
N THR A 63 -0.88 -17.31 -1.52
CA THR A 63 0.01 -16.15 -1.36
C THR A 63 0.86 -16.20 -0.09
N ALA A 64 0.48 -17.00 0.91
CA ALA A 64 1.29 -17.26 2.11
C ALA A 64 2.67 -17.88 1.80
N LYS A 65 2.87 -18.45 0.60
CA LYS A 65 4.15 -19.01 0.14
C LYS A 65 5.06 -17.96 -0.51
N LEU A 66 4.57 -16.77 -0.82
CA LEU A 66 5.36 -15.70 -1.41
C LEU A 66 6.28 -15.09 -0.35
N SER A 67 7.47 -14.67 -0.78
CA SER A 67 8.37 -13.91 0.08
C SER A 67 7.79 -12.53 0.39
N ARG A 68 8.25 -11.91 1.49
CA ARG A 68 7.87 -10.52 1.83
C ARG A 68 8.20 -9.55 0.70
N GLU A 69 9.36 -9.72 0.06
CA GLU A 69 9.75 -8.92 -1.10
C GLU A 69 8.76 -9.07 -2.27
N GLN A 70 8.29 -10.28 -2.57
CA GLN A 70 7.29 -10.49 -3.62
C GLN A 70 5.96 -9.82 -3.28
N LYS A 71 5.54 -9.90 -2.01
CA LYS A 71 4.31 -9.25 -1.51
C LYS A 71 4.40 -7.73 -1.58
N GLY A 72 5.49 -7.15 -1.07
CA GLY A 72 5.74 -5.71 -1.10
C GLY A 72 5.84 -5.18 -2.53
N ARG A 73 6.56 -5.87 -3.42
CA ARG A 73 6.64 -5.49 -4.85
C ARG A 73 5.28 -5.41 -5.51
N PHE A 74 4.39 -6.36 -5.21
CA PHE A 74 3.05 -6.35 -5.77
C PHE A 74 2.28 -5.09 -5.34
N VAL A 75 2.32 -4.73 -4.05
CA VAL A 75 1.70 -3.51 -3.52
C VAL A 75 2.32 -2.26 -4.14
N ALA A 76 3.66 -2.17 -4.19
CA ALA A 76 4.38 -1.03 -4.76
C ALA A 76 4.03 -0.78 -6.23
N VAL A 77 3.93 -1.85 -7.05
CA VAL A 77 3.53 -1.75 -8.46
C VAL A 77 2.08 -1.29 -8.58
N CYS A 78 1.17 -1.86 -7.77
CA CYS A 78 -0.24 -1.47 -7.76
C CYS A 78 -0.41 0.01 -7.39
N TRP A 79 0.30 0.48 -6.36
CA TRP A 79 0.31 1.88 -5.94
C TRP A 79 0.87 2.81 -7.01
N THR A 80 2.00 2.44 -7.61
CA THR A 80 2.65 3.20 -8.71
C THR A 80 1.69 3.40 -9.88
N ALA A 81 0.92 2.37 -10.25
CA ALA A 81 -0.12 2.50 -11.28
C ALA A 81 -1.21 3.51 -10.89
N GLN A 82 -1.60 3.59 -9.62
CA GLN A 82 -2.52 4.63 -9.15
C GLN A 82 -1.90 6.03 -9.20
N MET A 83 -0.61 6.18 -8.91
CA MET A 83 0.07 7.47 -9.04
C MET A 83 0.00 8.00 -10.47
N PHE A 84 0.25 7.16 -11.47
CA PHE A 84 0.11 7.54 -12.89
C PHE A 84 -1.32 7.81 -13.32
N LYS A 85 -2.31 7.14 -12.70
CA LYS A 85 -3.73 7.40 -12.96
C LYS A 85 -4.17 8.77 -12.44
N HIS A 86 -3.71 9.15 -11.25
CA HIS A 86 -4.18 10.37 -10.55
C HIS A 86 -3.32 11.61 -10.82
N PHE A 87 -2.08 11.45 -11.28
CA PHE A 87 -1.17 12.55 -11.56
C PHE A 87 -0.54 12.39 -12.95
N GLU A 88 -0.66 13.41 -13.80
CA GLU A 88 -0.01 13.44 -15.12
C GLU A 88 1.52 13.44 -15.01
N ASN A 89 2.06 14.14 -13.99
CA ASN A 89 3.49 14.22 -13.71
C ASN A 89 3.75 13.95 -12.22
N PRO A 90 3.73 12.68 -11.78
CA PRO A 90 3.96 12.33 -10.38
C PRO A 90 5.40 12.66 -9.98
N LYS A 91 5.61 12.97 -8.69
CA LYS A 91 6.96 13.18 -8.15
C LYS A 91 7.77 11.89 -8.30
N PRO A 92 9.08 11.94 -8.60
CA PRO A 92 9.90 10.73 -8.75
C PRO A 92 9.81 9.77 -7.56
N GLY A 93 9.75 10.29 -6.33
CA GLY A 93 9.61 9.48 -5.12
C GLY A 93 8.26 8.77 -4.95
N TYR A 94 7.23 9.12 -5.72
CA TYR A 94 5.94 8.42 -5.73
C TYR A 94 5.92 7.22 -6.67
N VAL A 95 6.84 7.19 -7.64
CA VAL A 95 6.90 6.20 -8.73
C VAL A 95 8.27 5.55 -8.83
N ALA A 96 9.04 5.59 -7.73
CA ALA A 96 10.33 4.93 -7.65
C ALA A 96 10.16 3.41 -7.82
N ASP A 97 11.02 2.79 -8.62
CA ASP A 97 11.02 1.33 -8.78
C ASP A 97 11.50 0.67 -7.47
N TRP A 98 11.16 -0.60 -7.29
CA TRP A 98 11.45 -1.36 -6.07
C TRP A 98 12.89 -1.23 -5.54
N PRO A 99 13.97 -1.42 -6.35
CA PRO A 99 15.33 -1.32 -5.83
C PRO A 99 15.70 0.08 -5.32
N ASP A 100 14.96 1.11 -5.74
CA ASP A 100 15.16 2.50 -5.34
C ASP A 100 14.28 2.93 -4.15
N LEU A 101 13.33 2.08 -3.74
CA LEU A 101 12.50 2.33 -2.56
C LEU A 101 13.32 2.23 -1.27
N PRO A 102 13.14 3.14 -0.30
CA PRO A 102 13.73 2.99 1.03
C PRO A 102 13.29 1.68 1.70
N ALA A 103 14.20 1.03 2.42
CA ALA A 103 13.91 -0.25 3.09
C ALA A 103 12.69 -0.20 4.02
N TRP A 104 12.46 0.91 4.72
CA TRP A 104 11.28 1.06 5.59
C TRP A 104 9.96 1.02 4.81
N GLN A 105 9.97 1.54 3.58
CA GLN A 105 8.80 1.57 2.71
C GLN A 105 8.56 0.18 2.10
N GLN A 106 9.63 -0.51 1.70
CA GLN A 106 9.55 -1.91 1.25
C GLN A 106 8.91 -2.82 2.31
N GLU A 107 9.29 -2.66 3.59
CA GLU A 107 8.69 -3.41 4.69
C GLU A 107 7.24 -2.99 4.98
N THR A 108 6.92 -1.70 4.84
CA THR A 108 5.55 -1.19 4.97
C THR A 108 4.64 -1.77 3.90
N ASP A 109 5.09 -1.80 2.63
CA ASP A 109 4.33 -2.37 1.51
C ASP A 109 4.10 -3.89 1.71
N ALA A 110 5.09 -4.60 2.26
CA ALA A 110 4.93 -6.01 2.63
C ALA A 110 3.92 -6.21 3.77
N ASP A 111 3.95 -5.36 4.80
CA ASP A 111 2.98 -5.38 5.90
C ASP A 111 1.56 -5.12 5.40
N ILE A 112 1.36 -4.16 4.48
CA ILE A 112 0.06 -3.88 3.86
C ILE A 112 -0.50 -5.14 3.20
N PHE A 113 0.30 -5.83 2.39
CA PHE A 113 -0.15 -7.08 1.76
C PHE A 113 -0.60 -8.10 2.81
N GLU A 114 0.20 -8.29 3.87
CA GLU A 114 -0.08 -9.27 4.92
C GLU A 114 -1.29 -8.92 5.78
N VAL A 115 -1.58 -7.63 5.99
CA VAL A 115 -2.83 -7.20 6.64
C VAL A 115 -4.03 -7.53 5.77
N ILE A 116 -3.97 -7.21 4.48
CA ILE A 116 -5.06 -7.51 3.52
C ILE A 116 -5.27 -9.01 3.36
N GLU A 117 -4.20 -9.82 3.44
CA GLU A 117 -4.27 -11.28 3.42
C GLU A 117 -5.06 -11.86 4.60
N LYS A 118 -5.12 -11.14 5.73
CA LYS A 118 -5.81 -11.56 6.96
C LYS A 118 -7.18 -10.90 7.15
N SER A 119 -7.55 -9.92 6.32
CA SER A 119 -8.78 -9.13 6.42
C SER A 119 -10.00 -9.79 5.77
#